data_AF-A0A9R1TX64-F1
#
_entry.id   AF-A0A9R1TX64-F1
#
_cell.length_a   1.000
_cell.length_b   1.000
_cell.length_c   1.000
_cell.angle_alpha   90.00
_cell.angle_beta   90.00
_cell.angle_gamma   90.00
#
_symmetry.space_group_name_H-M   'P 1'
#
loop_
_entity.id
_entity.type
_entity.pdbx_description
1 polymer ?
#
loop_
_entity_poly.entity_id
_entity_poly.type
_entity_poly.pdbx_seq_one_letter_code
_entity_poly.pdbx_strand_id
1 'polypeptide(L)'
;MKGFHREIPNQLPGEMWKRVRFLILAAVVIAKIHLTNSQNPRLGGAINVFSRYGYLSISMRVVPRNESDRWIFREPTLDVFQNPPSQPLRPRGKSPTVFEGDFHMEFCDNLRQLLQAYFRDFSFERLDRPWRAFTASWSTAAIARNFGINSSFITGDHCYVLVRVARFRDTQKLTISPENLILDETVAKETDNVAINDTVSVIKFIKNFGSHYISSFVTGNSLYQVFVYTPSVYQLIKERLKTRGVAELSSLELRNYFSPWYAKHIGAIQSASGNKSVEAWAIDRLRVQYYVFTYPSLLKLHGDASLLRQLDGLLDNEALLQLELRTLAPLFKDSERRHWFLEAIDNYFKLWEVNM
;
A
#
# COMPACT_ATOMS: atom_id res chain seq x y z
N MET A 1 -78.59 -32.04 18.92
CA MET A 1 -77.69 -31.62 17.83
C MET A 1 -76.36 -31.19 18.43
N LYS A 2 -75.31 -32.00 18.26
CA LYS A 2 -73.91 -31.68 18.61
C LYS A 2 -73.12 -31.71 17.31
N GLY A 3 -72.25 -30.73 17.10
CA GLY A 3 -71.24 -30.77 16.05
C GLY A 3 -70.89 -29.40 15.51
N PHE A 4 -69.69 -28.90 15.83
CA PHE A 4 -68.61 -28.62 14.88
C PHE A 4 -67.49 -27.85 15.61
N HIS A 5 -66.46 -28.56 16.07
CA HIS A 5 -65.15 -27.96 16.33
C HIS A 5 -64.35 -27.99 15.02
N ARG A 6 -63.92 -26.82 14.55
CA ARG A 6 -62.89 -26.67 13.51
C ARG A 6 -61.52 -26.81 14.18
N GLU A 7 -60.74 -27.81 13.77
CA GLU A 7 -59.30 -27.85 14.01
C GLU A 7 -58.56 -26.99 12.97
N ILE A 8 -57.64 -26.17 13.45
CA ILE A 8 -56.66 -25.42 12.64
C ILE A 8 -55.39 -26.29 12.60
N PRO A 9 -54.88 -26.72 11.43
CA PRO A 9 -53.55 -27.31 11.38
C PRO A 9 -52.52 -26.19 11.31
N ASN A 10 -51.84 -25.93 12.41
CA ASN A 10 -50.70 -25.02 12.47
C ASN A 10 -49.47 -25.82 12.87
N GLN A 11 -48.72 -26.35 11.90
CA GLN A 11 -47.36 -26.85 12.10
C GLN A 11 -46.62 -26.88 10.76
N LEU A 12 -45.88 -25.82 10.46
CA LEU A 12 -44.80 -25.88 9.48
C LEU A 12 -43.68 -26.80 10.02
N PRO A 13 -43.07 -27.66 9.20
CA PRO A 13 -42.23 -28.76 9.70
C PRO A 13 -40.87 -28.24 10.16
N GLY A 14 -40.47 -28.53 11.40
CA GLY A 14 -39.20 -28.08 11.99
C GLY A 14 -37.93 -28.46 11.19
N GLU A 15 -38.01 -29.47 10.32
CA GLU A 15 -36.97 -29.83 9.34
C GLU A 15 -36.70 -28.70 8.32
N MET A 16 -37.77 -28.05 7.84
CA MET A 16 -37.66 -26.99 6.82
C MET A 16 -37.00 -25.74 7.41
N TRP A 17 -37.28 -25.43 8.68
CA TRP A 17 -36.65 -24.33 9.40
C TRP A 17 -35.15 -24.57 9.65
N LYS A 18 -34.74 -25.82 9.93
CA LYS A 18 -33.32 -26.20 10.07
C LYS A 18 -32.56 -26.02 8.74
N ARG A 19 -33.15 -26.44 7.61
CA ARG A 19 -32.55 -26.28 6.26
C ARG A 19 -32.43 -24.81 5.85
N VAL A 20 -33.46 -24.00 6.10
CA VAL A 20 -33.42 -22.55 5.82
C VAL A 20 -32.37 -21.84 6.68
N ARG A 21 -32.26 -22.18 7.97
CA ARG A 21 -31.20 -21.65 8.85
C ARG A 21 -29.81 -22.03 8.35
N PHE A 22 -29.61 -23.28 7.90
CA PHE A 22 -28.33 -23.73 7.36
C PHE A 22 -27.95 -22.98 6.07
N LEU A 23 -28.90 -22.80 5.14
CA LEU A 23 -28.68 -22.04 3.90
C LEU A 23 -28.36 -20.56 4.17
N ILE A 24 -29.07 -19.93 5.11
CA ILE A 24 -28.76 -18.55 5.52
C ILE A 24 -27.38 -18.47 6.17
N LEU A 25 -27.02 -19.41 7.05
CA LEU A 25 -25.70 -19.44 7.65
C LEU A 25 -24.60 -19.61 6.59
N ALA A 26 -24.80 -20.53 5.65
CA ALA A 26 -23.88 -20.77 4.54
C ALA A 26 -23.75 -19.52 3.65
N ALA A 27 -24.85 -18.87 3.30
CA ALA A 27 -24.84 -17.62 2.54
C ALA A 27 -24.12 -16.49 3.29
N VAL A 28 -24.32 -16.35 4.60
CA VAL A 28 -23.61 -15.37 5.44
C VAL A 28 -22.12 -15.68 5.51
N VAL A 29 -21.74 -16.96 5.63
CA VAL A 29 -20.33 -17.39 5.63
C VAL A 29 -19.69 -17.11 4.27
N ILE A 30 -20.35 -17.46 3.16
CA ILE A 30 -19.86 -17.18 1.80
C ILE A 30 -19.73 -15.68 1.57
N ALA A 31 -20.73 -14.88 1.98
CA ALA A 31 -20.69 -13.43 1.86
C ALA A 31 -19.56 -12.82 2.69
N LYS A 32 -19.31 -13.33 3.92
CA LYS A 32 -18.18 -12.91 4.74
C LYS A 32 -16.84 -13.27 4.09
N ILE A 33 -16.69 -14.48 3.55
CA ILE A 33 -15.48 -14.92 2.84
C ILE A 33 -15.23 -14.03 1.62
N HIS A 34 -16.26 -13.75 0.82
CA HIS A 34 -16.15 -12.85 -0.33
C HIS A 34 -15.76 -11.42 0.09
N LEU A 35 -16.35 -10.91 1.17
CA LEU A 35 -16.03 -9.59 1.70
C LEU A 35 -14.58 -9.53 2.20
N THR A 36 -14.09 -10.54 2.93
CA THR A 36 -12.70 -10.59 3.38
C THR A 36 -11.72 -10.73 2.21
N ASN A 37 -12.08 -11.48 1.16
CA ASN A 37 -11.27 -11.59 -0.05
C ASN A 37 -11.23 -10.28 -0.84
N SER A 38 -12.30 -9.48 -0.81
CA SER A 38 -12.34 -8.16 -1.44
C SER A 38 -11.54 -7.07 -0.71
N GLN A 39 -11.11 -7.34 0.53
CA GLN A 39 -10.41 -6.40 1.40
C GLN A 39 -8.87 -6.55 1.40
N ASN A 40 -8.37 -7.51 0.63
CA ASN A 40 -6.94 -7.83 0.49
C ASN A 40 -6.53 -7.84 -0.99
N PRO A 41 -5.27 -7.49 -1.32
CA PRO A 41 -4.78 -7.59 -2.68
C PRO A 41 -4.77 -9.06 -3.14
N ARG A 42 -5.08 -9.30 -4.41
CA ARG A 42 -5.14 -10.64 -5.02
C ARG A 42 -4.16 -10.73 -6.18
N LEU A 43 -3.24 -11.69 -6.14
CA LEU A 43 -2.32 -11.92 -7.26
C LEU A 43 -3.09 -12.23 -8.55
N GLY A 44 -2.66 -11.65 -9.65
CA GLY A 44 -3.34 -11.76 -10.95
C GLY A 44 -4.64 -10.96 -11.06
N GLY A 45 -5.13 -10.36 -9.96
CA GLY A 45 -6.30 -9.49 -9.99
C GLY A 45 -6.02 -8.25 -10.84
N ALA A 46 -6.86 -8.02 -11.84
CA ALA A 46 -6.73 -6.91 -12.76
C ALA A 46 -7.36 -5.63 -12.21
N ILE A 47 -6.69 -4.49 -12.42
CA ILE A 47 -7.00 -3.17 -11.89
C ILE A 47 -7.04 -2.16 -13.03
N ASN A 48 -8.02 -1.27 -12.99
CA ASN A 48 -8.04 -0.07 -13.81
C ASN A 48 -7.32 1.08 -13.10
N VAL A 49 -6.01 1.20 -13.34
CA VAL A 49 -5.16 2.25 -12.74
C VAL A 49 -5.66 3.65 -13.12
N PHE A 50 -6.19 3.82 -14.34
CA PHE A 50 -6.70 5.10 -14.81
C PHE A 50 -7.94 5.55 -14.04
N SER A 51 -8.80 4.65 -13.58
CA SER A 51 -10.06 5.05 -12.92
C SER A 51 -9.86 5.93 -11.68
N ARG A 52 -8.71 5.80 -11.01
CA ARG A 52 -8.38 6.50 -9.75
C ARG A 52 -6.93 6.98 -9.69
N TYR A 53 -6.28 7.21 -10.81
CA TYR A 53 -4.92 7.78 -10.78
C TYR A 53 -4.94 9.14 -10.08
N GLY A 54 -3.98 9.35 -9.19
CA GLY A 54 -3.95 10.48 -8.26
C GLY A 54 -4.70 10.24 -6.95
N TYR A 55 -5.56 9.22 -6.90
CA TYR A 55 -6.47 8.92 -5.79
C TYR A 55 -6.37 7.46 -5.30
N LEU A 56 -5.36 6.69 -5.71
CA LEU A 56 -5.22 5.28 -5.30
C LEU A 56 -5.06 5.11 -3.78
N SER A 57 -4.60 6.14 -3.07
CA SER A 57 -4.56 6.16 -1.61
C SER A 57 -5.95 6.11 -0.96
N ILE A 58 -7.03 6.24 -1.76
CA ILE A 58 -8.41 6.07 -1.31
C ILE A 58 -8.85 4.61 -1.25
N SER A 59 -8.31 3.76 -2.11
CA SER A 59 -8.67 2.35 -2.21
C SER A 59 -7.54 1.41 -1.80
N MET A 60 -6.34 1.94 -1.56
CA MET A 60 -5.17 1.21 -1.08
C MET A 60 -4.68 1.85 0.21
N ARG A 61 -4.58 1.06 1.28
CA ARG A 61 -4.17 1.56 2.60
C ARG A 61 -2.66 1.67 2.68
N VAL A 62 -2.16 2.81 2.20
CA VAL A 62 -0.74 3.13 2.10
C VAL A 62 -0.33 4.32 2.97
N VAL A 63 -1.29 5.02 3.59
CA VAL A 63 -1.10 6.18 4.46
C VAL A 63 -2.15 6.19 5.58
N PRO A 64 -1.89 6.88 6.72
CA PRO A 64 -2.81 7.01 7.83
C PRO A 64 -4.19 7.49 7.38
N ARG A 65 -5.24 6.82 7.87
CA ARG A 65 -6.62 7.24 7.67
C ARG A 65 -7.34 7.34 9.00
N ASN A 66 -8.32 8.23 9.07
CA ASN A 66 -9.17 8.37 10.24
C ASN A 66 -10.38 7.43 10.12
N GLU A 67 -10.11 6.14 9.95
CA GLU A 67 -11.12 5.09 9.75
C GLU A 67 -10.86 3.93 10.72
N SER A 68 -11.92 3.35 11.30
CA SER A 68 -11.84 2.21 12.22
C SER A 68 -11.75 0.85 11.52
N ASP A 69 -12.05 0.79 10.23
CA ASP A 69 -12.05 -0.45 9.47
C ASP A 69 -10.63 -0.99 9.27
N ARG A 70 -10.47 -2.31 9.04
CA ARG A 70 -9.16 -2.99 8.88
C ARG A 70 -8.81 -3.41 7.45
N TRP A 71 -9.48 -2.84 6.44
CA TRP A 71 -9.23 -3.19 5.04
C TRP A 71 -7.83 -2.74 4.61
N ILE A 72 -7.16 -3.53 3.76
CA ILE A 72 -5.85 -3.15 3.20
C ILE A 72 -6.02 -2.66 1.76
N PHE A 73 -6.94 -3.29 1.03
CA PHE A 73 -7.14 -3.08 -0.39
C PHE A 73 -8.63 -3.14 -0.72
N ARG A 74 -9.15 -2.13 -1.41
CA ARG A 74 -10.56 -2.01 -1.82
C ARG A 74 -10.70 -1.63 -3.29
N GLU A 75 -9.60 -1.57 -4.03
CA GLU A 75 -9.67 -1.28 -5.45
C GLU A 75 -10.41 -2.43 -6.16
N PRO A 76 -11.42 -2.14 -7.00
CA PRO A 76 -12.11 -3.17 -7.76
C PRO A 76 -11.11 -4.01 -8.55
N THR A 77 -11.14 -5.33 -8.31
CA THR A 77 -10.28 -6.29 -9.01
C THR A 77 -11.13 -7.29 -9.78
N LEU A 78 -10.71 -7.57 -11.01
CA LEU A 78 -11.33 -8.60 -11.85
C LEU A 78 -10.36 -9.77 -12.04
N ASP A 79 -10.87 -10.99 -11.92
CA ASP A 79 -10.07 -12.20 -12.06
C ASP A 79 -9.89 -12.52 -13.55
N VAL A 80 -8.77 -12.08 -14.15
CA VAL A 80 -8.45 -12.29 -15.58
C VAL A 80 -7.67 -13.58 -15.84
N PHE A 81 -7.07 -14.14 -14.79
CA PHE A 81 -6.33 -15.40 -14.83
C PHE A 81 -7.04 -16.46 -13.99
N GLN A 82 -7.03 -17.70 -14.47
CA GLN A 82 -7.54 -18.84 -13.72
C GLN A 82 -6.47 -19.34 -12.75
N ASN A 83 -6.79 -19.30 -11.44
CA ASN A 83 -5.97 -19.84 -10.35
C ASN A 83 -4.46 -19.53 -10.49
N PRO A 84 -4.07 -18.25 -10.54
CA PRO A 84 -2.68 -17.88 -10.75
C PRO A 84 -1.80 -18.43 -9.61
N PRO A 85 -0.74 -19.20 -9.92
CA PRO A 85 0.09 -19.80 -8.90
C PRO A 85 0.88 -18.72 -8.16
N SER A 86 0.80 -18.80 -6.84
CA SER A 86 1.48 -17.89 -5.91
C SER A 86 2.63 -18.61 -5.23
N GLN A 87 3.74 -17.91 -5.03
CA GLN A 87 4.76 -18.34 -4.06
C GLN A 87 4.94 -17.26 -3.00
N PRO A 88 4.87 -17.63 -1.71
CA PRO A 88 5.32 -16.74 -0.66
C PRO A 88 6.83 -16.53 -0.83
N LEU A 89 7.28 -15.29 -0.98
CA LEU A 89 8.72 -15.00 -0.91
C LEU A 89 9.15 -15.23 0.54
N ARG A 90 9.72 -16.40 0.81
CA ARG A 90 10.44 -16.61 2.07
C ARG A 90 11.66 -15.69 2.08
N PRO A 91 11.96 -14.99 3.18
CA PRO A 91 13.21 -14.26 3.30
C PRO A 91 14.38 -15.21 3.05
N ARG A 92 15.29 -14.83 2.14
CA ARG A 92 16.56 -15.53 2.00
C ARG A 92 17.37 -15.31 3.28
N GLY A 93 17.55 -16.35 4.09
CA GLY A 93 18.61 -16.39 5.11
C GLY A 93 18.16 -16.82 6.49
N LYS A 94 18.83 -17.86 7.01
CA LYS A 94 18.60 -18.53 8.29
C LYS A 94 19.11 -17.68 9.48
N SER A 95 18.21 -17.22 10.35
CA SER A 95 18.38 -17.04 11.81
C SER A 95 17.03 -16.53 12.39
N PRO A 96 16.71 -16.75 13.68
CA PRO A 96 15.57 -16.08 14.30
C PRO A 96 15.89 -14.58 14.39
N THR A 97 15.56 -13.83 13.34
CA THR A 97 15.70 -12.39 13.34
C THR A 97 14.68 -11.82 14.34
N VAL A 98 15.15 -10.92 15.19
CA VAL A 98 14.35 -10.26 16.23
C VAL A 98 13.20 -9.43 15.64
N PHE A 99 13.35 -9.05 14.37
CA PHE A 99 12.41 -8.28 13.56
C PHE A 99 12.59 -8.71 12.10
N GLU A 100 11.53 -9.14 11.42
CA GLU A 100 11.57 -9.50 10.00
C GLU A 100 10.92 -8.38 9.19
N GLY A 101 11.75 -7.40 8.88
CA GLY A 101 11.31 -6.14 8.32
C GLY A 101 12.50 -5.28 7.90
N ASP A 102 12.21 -4.02 7.61
CA ASP A 102 13.21 -3.08 7.10
C ASP A 102 13.25 -1.80 7.94
N PHE A 103 14.45 -1.28 8.14
CA PHE A 103 14.73 0.04 8.70
C PHE A 103 15.53 0.82 7.68
N HIS A 104 14.99 1.94 7.20
CA HIS A 104 15.74 2.83 6.30
C HIS A 104 15.53 4.29 6.65
N MET A 105 16.53 5.05 6.22
CA MET A 105 16.61 6.49 6.33
C MET A 105 16.90 7.05 4.94
N GLU A 106 16.05 7.94 4.45
CA GLU A 106 16.15 8.50 3.12
C GLU A 106 16.28 10.02 3.15
N PHE A 107 17.33 10.52 2.52
CA PHE A 107 17.63 11.95 2.37
C PHE A 107 16.96 12.48 1.10
N CYS A 108 16.02 13.38 1.27
CA CYS A 108 15.19 13.94 0.21
C CYS A 108 15.47 15.44 0.07
N ASP A 109 16.02 15.85 -1.06
CA ASP A 109 16.42 17.25 -1.29
C ASP A 109 15.22 18.20 -1.39
N ASN A 110 14.03 17.69 -1.68
CA ASN A 110 12.79 18.45 -1.78
C ASN A 110 11.56 17.54 -1.59
N LEU A 111 10.37 18.14 -1.62
CA LEU A 111 9.10 17.45 -1.39
C LEU A 111 8.86 16.33 -2.42
N ARG A 112 9.22 16.54 -3.68
CA ARG A 112 9.06 15.52 -4.72
C ARG A 112 9.87 14.27 -4.38
N GLN A 113 11.12 14.44 -3.94
CA GLN A 113 11.94 13.31 -3.51
C GLN A 113 11.37 12.64 -2.25
N LEU A 114 10.74 13.37 -1.33
CA LEU A 114 10.06 12.78 -0.17
C LEU A 114 8.89 11.86 -0.60
N LEU A 115 8.08 12.31 -1.56
CA LEU A 115 6.98 11.50 -2.10
C LEU A 115 7.51 10.26 -2.84
N GLN A 116 8.59 10.43 -3.61
CA GLN A 116 9.27 9.32 -4.30
C GLN A 116 9.84 8.30 -3.31
N ALA A 117 10.49 8.77 -2.26
CA ALA A 117 11.05 7.95 -1.17
C ALA A 117 9.95 7.10 -0.51
N TYR A 118 8.85 7.73 -0.11
CA TYR A 118 7.76 7.05 0.57
C TYR A 118 7.10 5.95 -0.28
N PHE A 119 6.93 6.21 -1.58
CA PHE A 119 6.30 5.28 -2.53
C PHE A 119 7.29 4.49 -3.38
N ARG A 120 8.56 4.40 -2.97
CA ARG A 120 9.61 3.74 -3.76
C ARG A 120 9.28 2.28 -4.12
N ASP A 121 8.66 1.56 -3.20
CA ASP A 121 8.34 0.14 -3.37
C ASP A 121 6.99 -0.09 -4.08
N PHE A 122 6.40 0.96 -4.66
CA PHE A 122 5.19 0.89 -5.47
C PHE A 122 5.56 1.14 -6.93
N SER A 123 5.37 0.14 -7.77
CA SER A 123 5.73 0.19 -9.19
C SER A 123 4.56 -0.20 -10.08
N PHE A 124 4.46 0.51 -11.19
CA PHE A 124 3.40 0.39 -12.17
C PHE A 124 4.11 0.36 -13.51
N GLU A 125 4.05 -0.77 -14.22
CA GLU A 125 4.67 -0.89 -15.52
C GLU A 125 4.17 0.24 -16.45
N ARG A 126 5.08 0.83 -17.24
CA ARG A 126 4.81 1.99 -18.13
C ARG A 126 4.54 3.34 -17.45
N LEU A 127 4.58 3.42 -16.13
CA LEU A 127 4.44 4.69 -15.42
C LEU A 127 5.78 5.19 -14.89
N ASP A 128 6.20 6.38 -15.32
CA ASP A 128 7.49 6.97 -14.93
C ASP A 128 7.48 7.50 -13.49
N ARG A 129 6.31 7.95 -13.02
CA ARG A 129 6.15 8.52 -11.67
C ARG A 129 5.07 7.79 -10.85
N PRO A 130 5.32 6.54 -10.40
CA PRO A 130 4.36 5.74 -9.64
C PRO A 130 3.72 6.44 -8.43
N TRP A 131 4.51 7.20 -7.67
CA TRP A 131 4.07 7.96 -6.50
C TRP A 131 2.94 8.96 -6.83
N ARG A 132 2.86 9.47 -8.08
CA ARG A 132 1.78 10.38 -8.50
C ARG A 132 0.44 9.69 -8.56
N ALA A 133 0.40 8.38 -8.84
CA ALA A 133 -0.85 7.61 -8.85
C ALA A 133 -1.56 7.64 -7.47
N PHE A 134 -0.81 7.87 -6.39
CA PHE A 134 -1.35 8.02 -5.03
C PHE A 134 -1.58 9.45 -4.58
N THR A 135 -0.76 10.39 -5.08
CA THR A 135 -0.55 11.71 -4.46
C THR A 135 -0.94 12.89 -5.32
N ALA A 136 -1.19 12.72 -6.63
CA ALA A 136 -1.48 13.85 -7.52
C ALA A 136 -2.70 14.68 -7.10
N SER A 137 -3.65 14.07 -6.38
CA SER A 137 -4.82 14.78 -5.84
C SER A 137 -4.62 15.38 -4.45
N TRP A 138 -3.50 15.12 -3.79
CA TRP A 138 -3.30 15.56 -2.41
C TRP A 138 -3.06 17.06 -2.35
N SER A 139 -3.85 17.75 -1.53
CA SER A 139 -3.56 19.13 -1.16
C SER A 139 -2.33 19.21 -0.25
N THR A 140 -1.73 20.40 -0.13
CA THR A 140 -0.66 20.71 0.83
C THR A 140 -1.01 20.26 2.25
N ALA A 141 -2.27 20.47 2.68
CA ALA A 141 -2.74 20.04 3.99
C ALA A 141 -2.84 18.51 4.12
N ALA A 142 -3.24 17.81 3.05
CA ALA A 142 -3.25 16.35 3.03
C ALA A 142 -1.85 15.76 3.11
N ILE A 143 -0.88 16.32 2.36
CA ILE A 143 0.53 15.93 2.43
C ILE A 143 1.06 16.15 3.86
N ALA A 144 0.89 17.35 4.41
CA ALA A 144 1.31 17.71 5.76
C ALA A 144 0.80 16.70 6.81
N ARG A 145 -0.51 16.42 6.78
CA ARG A 145 -1.15 15.45 7.67
C ARG A 145 -0.60 14.05 7.49
N ASN A 146 -0.47 13.56 6.25
CA ASN A 146 0.01 12.21 5.97
C ASN A 146 1.47 12.03 6.41
N PHE A 147 2.31 13.07 6.34
CA PHE A 147 3.71 13.02 6.78
C PHE A 147 3.94 13.48 8.23
N GLY A 148 2.88 13.83 8.95
CA GLY A 148 2.96 14.27 10.34
C GLY A 148 3.71 15.60 10.54
N ILE A 149 3.80 16.43 9.50
CA ILE A 149 4.52 17.73 9.54
C ILE A 149 3.56 18.90 9.39
N ASN A 150 3.96 20.10 9.83
CA ASN A 150 3.16 21.32 9.62
C ASN A 150 3.09 21.67 8.13
N SER A 151 1.93 22.17 7.66
CA SER A 151 1.72 22.62 6.28
C SER A 151 2.69 23.72 5.84
N SER A 152 3.19 24.54 6.77
CA SER A 152 4.23 25.54 6.49
C SER A 152 5.52 24.94 5.94
N PHE A 153 5.79 23.66 6.24
CA PHE A 153 6.98 22.94 5.79
C PHE A 153 6.76 22.16 4.49
N ILE A 154 5.58 22.23 3.86
CA ILE A 154 5.32 21.61 2.55
C ILE A 154 5.66 22.58 1.42
N THR A 155 5.49 23.88 1.67
CA THR A 155 5.82 24.96 0.74
C THR A 155 7.14 25.60 1.12
N GLY A 156 7.98 25.95 0.13
CA GLY A 156 9.26 26.61 0.35
C GLY A 156 10.46 25.70 0.14
N ASP A 157 11.64 26.22 0.45
CA ASP A 157 12.91 25.53 0.25
C ASP A 157 13.30 24.74 1.50
N HIS A 158 12.80 23.51 1.56
CA HIS A 158 13.02 22.57 2.65
C HIS A 158 13.53 21.24 2.13
N CYS A 159 14.45 20.65 2.89
CA CYS A 159 14.91 19.29 2.68
C CYS A 159 14.36 18.39 3.80
N TYR A 160 14.19 17.11 3.48
CA TYR A 160 13.52 16.16 4.35
C TYR A 160 14.39 14.93 4.57
N VAL A 161 14.26 14.33 5.75
CA VAL A 161 14.74 12.97 5.99
C VAL A 161 13.57 12.11 6.41
N LEU A 162 13.28 11.08 5.64
CA LEU A 162 12.26 10.07 5.96
C LEU A 162 12.92 8.91 6.68
N VAL A 163 12.47 8.62 7.90
CA VAL A 163 12.85 7.41 8.65
C VAL A 163 11.63 6.49 8.68
N ARG A 164 11.78 5.24 8.24
CA ARG A 164 10.69 4.26 8.25
C ARG A 164 11.18 2.92 8.79
N VAL A 165 10.33 2.29 9.58
CA VAL A 165 10.49 0.94 10.14
C VAL A 165 9.26 0.14 9.76
N ALA A 166 9.43 -0.91 8.98
CA ALA A 166 8.34 -1.70 8.43
C ALA A 166 8.44 -3.17 8.84
N ARG A 167 7.33 -3.77 9.25
CA ARG A 167 7.21 -5.22 9.49
C ARG A 167 6.38 -5.84 8.37
N PHE A 168 6.96 -6.75 7.63
CA PHE A 168 6.27 -7.49 6.57
C PHE A 168 5.49 -8.65 7.18
N ARG A 169 4.24 -8.88 6.77
CA ARG A 169 3.38 -9.95 7.31
C ARG A 169 2.99 -10.96 6.25
N ASP A 170 2.68 -10.48 5.06
CA ASP A 170 2.44 -11.32 3.89
C ASP A 170 3.22 -10.77 2.70
N THR A 171 3.78 -11.67 1.92
CA THR A 171 4.54 -11.34 0.71
C THR A 171 4.22 -12.37 -0.33
N GLN A 172 3.56 -11.94 -1.40
CA GLN A 172 3.15 -12.82 -2.47
C GLN A 172 3.67 -12.32 -3.82
N LYS A 173 4.07 -13.26 -4.68
CA LYS A 173 4.47 -13.00 -6.05
C LYS A 173 4.05 -14.13 -6.98
N LEU A 174 3.71 -13.79 -8.21
CA LEU A 174 3.46 -14.75 -9.28
C LEU A 174 4.76 -15.47 -9.66
N THR A 175 4.71 -16.80 -9.73
CA THR A 175 5.87 -17.64 -10.06
C THR A 175 6.05 -17.89 -11.55
N ILE A 176 4.95 -17.84 -12.30
CA ILE A 176 4.90 -18.18 -13.72
C ILE A 176 4.88 -16.89 -14.54
N SER A 177 5.54 -16.93 -15.70
CA SER A 177 5.46 -15.86 -16.71
C SER A 177 4.00 -15.61 -17.08
N PRO A 178 3.55 -14.35 -17.21
CA PRO A 178 2.16 -14.04 -17.54
C PRO A 178 1.68 -14.68 -18.85
N GLU A 179 2.59 -14.93 -19.81
CA GLU A 179 2.26 -15.60 -21.07
C GLU A 179 1.84 -17.08 -20.90
N ASN A 180 2.21 -17.70 -19.78
CA ASN A 180 1.89 -19.08 -19.45
C ASN A 180 0.71 -19.19 -18.46
N LEU A 181 0.12 -18.06 -18.05
CA LEU A 181 -1.07 -18.07 -17.21
C LEU A 181 -2.31 -18.39 -18.05
N ILE A 182 -3.20 -19.20 -17.50
CA ILE A 182 -4.46 -19.55 -18.16
C ILE A 182 -5.41 -18.37 -18.03
N LEU A 183 -5.90 -17.85 -19.16
CA LEU A 183 -6.83 -16.74 -19.18
C LEU A 183 -8.25 -17.22 -18.90
N ASP A 184 -9.06 -16.37 -18.28
CA ASP A 184 -10.50 -16.55 -18.29
C ASP A 184 -11.03 -16.50 -19.74
N GLU A 185 -11.97 -17.38 -20.09
CA GLU A 185 -12.46 -17.53 -21.46
C GLU A 185 -13.18 -16.26 -21.95
N THR A 186 -13.90 -15.57 -21.07
CA THR A 186 -14.60 -14.33 -21.41
C THR A 186 -13.62 -13.20 -21.73
N VAL A 187 -12.55 -13.13 -20.94
CA VAL A 187 -11.47 -12.15 -21.13
C VAL A 187 -10.72 -12.44 -22.44
N ALA A 188 -10.40 -13.71 -22.69
CA ALA A 188 -9.72 -14.11 -23.92
C ALA A 188 -10.48 -13.68 -25.18
N LYS A 189 -11.80 -13.88 -25.24
CA LYS A 189 -12.63 -13.43 -26.38
C LYS A 189 -12.60 -11.91 -26.56
N GLU A 190 -12.62 -11.15 -25.47
CA GLU A 190 -12.59 -9.69 -25.54
C GLU A 190 -11.23 -9.12 -25.94
N THR A 191 -10.13 -9.85 -25.73
CA THR A 191 -8.82 -9.44 -26.26
C THR A 191 -8.78 -9.42 -27.78
N ASP A 192 -9.51 -10.31 -28.45
CA ASP A 192 -9.61 -10.34 -29.91
C ASP A 192 -10.48 -9.21 -30.48
N ASN A 193 -11.36 -8.63 -29.66
CA ASN A 193 -12.22 -7.50 -30.02
C ASN A 193 -11.49 -6.14 -29.97
N VAL A 194 -10.26 -6.08 -29.46
CA VAL A 194 -9.46 -4.85 -29.49
C VAL A 194 -8.90 -4.65 -30.89
N ALA A 195 -9.37 -3.61 -31.58
CA ALA A 195 -8.98 -3.31 -32.95
C ALA A 195 -7.70 -2.45 -32.98
N ILE A 196 -6.78 -2.82 -33.87
CA ILE A 196 -5.56 -2.04 -34.14
C ILE A 196 -5.98 -0.68 -34.72
N ASN A 197 -5.30 0.39 -34.33
CA ASN A 197 -5.62 1.78 -34.69
C ASN A 197 -6.96 2.32 -34.13
N ASP A 198 -7.65 1.57 -33.27
CA ASP A 198 -8.85 2.04 -32.58
C ASP A 198 -8.60 2.17 -31.07
N THR A 199 -8.32 3.39 -30.61
CA THR A 199 -8.12 3.70 -29.19
C THR A 199 -9.41 3.51 -28.37
N VAL A 200 -10.59 3.66 -28.98
CA VAL A 200 -11.87 3.50 -28.27
C VAL A 200 -12.05 2.05 -27.82
N SER A 201 -11.67 1.09 -28.66
CA SER A 201 -11.68 -0.33 -28.30
C SER A 201 -10.77 -0.62 -27.09
N VAL A 202 -9.57 -0.02 -27.03
CA VAL A 202 -8.64 -0.16 -25.90
C VAL A 202 -9.22 0.44 -24.62
N ILE A 203 -9.79 1.65 -24.68
CA ILE A 203 -10.42 2.29 -23.52
C ILE A 203 -11.58 1.44 -23.00
N LYS A 204 -12.40 0.87 -23.90
CA LYS A 204 -13.50 -0.02 -23.53
C LYS A 204 -12.99 -1.27 -22.83
N PHE A 205 -11.93 -1.89 -23.35
CA PHE A 205 -11.26 -3.01 -22.68
C PHE A 205 -10.77 -2.63 -21.29
N ILE A 206 -10.07 -1.49 -21.15
CA ILE A 206 -9.55 -1.00 -19.87
C ILE A 206 -10.65 -0.74 -18.85
N LYS A 207 -11.79 -0.18 -19.28
CA LYS A 207 -12.95 0.06 -18.41
C LYS A 207 -13.54 -1.24 -17.87
N ASN A 208 -13.57 -2.29 -18.68
CA ASN A 208 -14.22 -3.56 -18.34
C ASN A 208 -13.31 -4.51 -17.57
N PHE A 209 -12.03 -4.61 -17.97
CA PHE A 209 -11.10 -5.62 -17.46
C PHE A 209 -9.92 -5.03 -16.70
N GLY A 210 -9.68 -3.73 -16.81
CA GLY A 210 -8.52 -3.07 -16.24
C GLY A 210 -7.39 -2.88 -17.23
N SER A 211 -6.30 -2.32 -16.72
CA SER A 211 -5.10 -1.98 -17.49
C SER A 211 -3.88 -2.78 -17.03
N HIS A 212 -3.87 -3.12 -15.75
CA HIS A 212 -2.77 -3.81 -15.08
C HIS A 212 -3.31 -4.96 -14.26
N TYR A 213 -2.43 -5.87 -13.85
CA TYR A 213 -2.71 -6.90 -12.85
C TYR A 213 -1.67 -6.83 -11.73
N ILE A 214 -2.06 -7.30 -10.54
CA ILE A 214 -1.15 -7.41 -9.39
C ILE A 214 -0.17 -8.56 -9.64
N SER A 215 1.11 -8.26 -9.87
CA SER A 215 2.14 -9.28 -10.08
C SER A 215 2.84 -9.69 -8.77
N SER A 216 2.98 -8.74 -7.86
CA SER A 216 3.44 -8.97 -6.50
C SER A 216 2.93 -7.92 -5.52
N PHE A 217 2.87 -8.27 -4.25
CA PHE A 217 2.54 -7.34 -3.17
C PHE A 217 3.20 -7.76 -1.85
N VAL A 218 3.36 -6.77 -0.96
CA VAL A 218 3.72 -6.98 0.45
C VAL A 218 2.72 -6.24 1.31
N THR A 219 2.11 -6.94 2.27
CA THR A 219 1.28 -6.33 3.31
C THR A 219 1.94 -6.49 4.68
N GLY A 220 1.61 -5.59 5.60
CA GLY A 220 2.16 -5.56 6.95
C GLY A 220 1.75 -4.27 7.64
N ASN A 221 2.66 -3.66 8.38
CA ASN A 221 2.49 -2.29 8.85
C ASN A 221 3.86 -1.60 8.99
N SER A 222 3.87 -0.28 9.01
CA SER A 222 5.09 0.48 9.23
C SER A 222 4.83 1.73 10.06
N LEU A 223 5.87 2.14 10.78
CA LEU A 223 5.98 3.46 11.38
C LEU A 223 6.94 4.30 10.55
N TYR A 224 6.63 5.57 10.37
CA TYR A 224 7.53 6.51 9.73
C TYR A 224 7.48 7.89 10.37
N GLN A 225 8.55 8.65 10.18
CA GLN A 225 8.73 9.98 10.72
C GLN A 225 9.53 10.83 9.74
N VAL A 226 9.10 12.08 9.54
CA VAL A 226 9.78 13.04 8.66
C VAL A 226 10.47 14.12 9.50
N PHE A 227 11.74 14.36 9.21
CA PHE A 227 12.52 15.46 9.77
C PHE A 227 12.73 16.52 8.69
N VAL A 228 12.49 17.78 9.04
CA VAL A 228 12.60 18.92 8.10
C VAL A 228 13.83 19.75 8.46
N TYR A 229 14.61 20.11 7.45
CA TYR A 229 15.84 20.88 7.59
C TYR A 229 15.90 22.05 6.61
N THR A 230 16.75 23.03 6.93
CA THR A 230 17.22 23.98 5.92
C THR A 230 18.22 23.31 4.98
N PRO A 231 18.38 23.77 3.73
CA PRO A 231 19.34 23.21 2.80
C PRO A 231 20.77 23.14 3.36
N SER A 232 21.22 24.19 4.06
CA SER A 232 22.58 24.26 4.64
C SER A 232 22.84 23.16 5.67
N VAL A 233 21.93 22.96 6.62
CA VAL A 233 22.05 21.93 7.66
C VAL A 233 21.91 20.54 7.05
N TYR A 234 20.97 20.39 6.12
CA TYR A 234 20.75 19.13 5.43
C TYR A 234 21.99 18.66 4.66
N GLN A 235 22.66 19.55 3.90
CA GLN A 235 23.87 19.18 3.16
C GLN A 235 25.01 18.77 4.10
N LEU A 236 25.18 19.48 5.23
CA LEU A 236 26.16 19.10 6.26
C LEU A 236 25.93 17.65 6.75
N ILE A 237 24.68 17.32 7.08
CA ILE A 237 24.31 15.97 7.56
C ILE A 237 24.49 14.94 6.44
N LYS A 238 24.01 15.24 5.22
CA LYS A 238 24.07 14.35 4.06
C LYS A 238 25.52 14.01 3.70
N GLU A 239 26.41 15.00 3.64
CA GLU A 239 27.84 14.77 3.33
C GLU A 239 28.54 14.00 4.46
N ARG A 240 28.22 14.28 5.72
CA ARG A 240 28.76 13.51 6.86
C ARG A 240 28.34 12.04 6.80
N LEU A 241 27.11 11.76 6.39
CA LEU A 241 26.59 10.40 6.26
C LEU A 241 27.06 9.67 5.00
N LYS A 242 27.25 10.36 3.87
CA LYS A 242 27.84 9.76 2.67
C LYS A 242 29.27 9.29 2.90
N THR A 243 30.05 10.07 3.64
CA THR A 243 31.49 9.82 3.82
C THR A 243 31.81 8.73 4.84
N ARG A 244 30.94 8.52 5.84
CA ARG A 244 31.15 7.53 6.93
C ARG A 244 30.09 6.43 6.97
N GLY A 245 28.95 6.60 6.30
CA GLY A 245 27.81 5.69 6.45
C GLY A 245 27.10 5.84 7.79
N VAL A 246 25.86 5.34 7.87
CA VAL A 246 25.03 5.41 9.09
C VAL A 246 25.62 4.55 10.21
N ALA A 247 26.26 3.43 9.87
CA ALA A 247 26.83 2.47 10.82
C ALA A 247 28.08 2.99 11.56
N GLU A 248 28.79 3.97 11.00
CA GLU A 248 29.97 4.57 11.63
C GLU A 248 29.63 5.80 12.48
N LEU A 249 28.38 6.29 12.44
CA LEU A 249 27.95 7.36 13.34
C LEU A 249 27.67 6.81 14.73
N SER A 250 28.21 7.49 15.75
CA SER A 250 27.82 7.20 17.12
C SER A 250 26.33 7.49 17.33
N SER A 251 25.68 6.75 18.23
CA SER A 251 24.28 7.03 18.60
C SER A 251 24.10 8.46 19.13
N LEU A 252 25.16 9.06 19.68
CA LEU A 252 25.15 10.45 20.13
C LEU A 252 25.12 11.45 18.96
N GLU A 253 25.99 11.27 17.95
CA GLU A 253 25.98 12.11 16.74
C GLU A 253 24.63 12.01 16.00
N LEU A 254 24.09 10.81 15.88
CA LEU A 254 22.81 10.58 15.22
C LEU A 254 21.65 11.22 16.02
N ARG A 255 21.64 11.12 17.36
CA ARG A 255 20.68 11.87 18.18
C ARG A 255 20.83 13.38 18.02
N ASN A 256 22.05 13.88 17.89
CA ASN A 256 22.33 15.31 17.74
C ASN A 256 21.78 15.87 16.42
N TYR A 257 22.10 15.24 15.30
CA TYR A 257 21.63 15.70 13.97
C TYR A 257 20.11 15.68 13.84
N PHE A 258 19.44 14.75 14.52
CA PHE A 258 17.99 14.61 14.49
C PHE A 258 17.30 15.19 15.73
N SER A 259 17.96 16.17 16.38
CA SER A 259 17.40 16.90 17.51
C SER A 259 16.72 18.21 17.06
N PRO A 260 15.89 18.82 17.94
CA PRO A 260 15.30 20.14 17.70
C PRO A 260 16.33 21.26 17.47
N TRP A 261 17.62 21.03 17.76
CA TRP A 261 18.67 22.01 17.52
C TRP A 261 19.05 22.13 16.05
N TYR A 262 18.99 21.01 15.32
CA TYR A 262 19.34 20.94 13.89
C TYR A 262 18.10 20.91 13.00
N ALA A 263 17.09 20.14 13.38
CA ALA A 263 15.86 20.03 12.63
C ALA A 263 15.00 21.28 12.82
N LYS A 264 14.54 21.88 11.71
CA LYS A 264 13.54 22.96 11.74
C LYS A 264 12.19 22.45 12.23
N HIS A 265 11.89 21.20 11.95
CA HIS A 265 10.69 20.54 12.42
C HIS A 265 10.90 19.04 12.51
N ILE A 266 10.38 18.45 13.58
CA ILE A 266 10.34 17.00 13.79
C ILE A 266 8.88 16.61 13.65
N GLY A 267 8.58 15.83 12.61
CA GLY A 267 7.24 15.34 12.36
C GLY A 267 6.78 14.36 13.43
N ALA A 268 5.45 14.26 13.59
CA ALA A 268 4.83 13.23 14.38
C ALA A 268 5.10 11.84 13.75
N ILE A 269 5.29 10.83 14.60
CA ILE A 269 5.40 9.45 14.16
C ILE A 269 4.02 9.02 13.64
N GLN A 270 3.97 8.54 12.41
CA GLN A 270 2.76 8.08 11.73
C GLN A 270 2.81 6.57 11.51
N SER A 271 1.66 5.91 11.52
CA SER A 271 1.53 4.52 11.05
C SER A 271 0.95 4.48 9.65
N ALA A 272 1.52 3.69 8.73
CA ALA A 272 0.97 3.53 7.37
C ALA A 272 -0.49 3.04 7.36
N SER A 273 -0.89 2.28 8.39
CA SER A 273 -2.28 1.85 8.61
C SER A 273 -3.19 2.93 9.22
N GLY A 274 -2.62 3.94 9.88
CA GLY A 274 -3.34 4.89 10.75
C GLY A 274 -3.66 4.38 12.15
N ASN A 275 -3.07 3.24 12.57
CA ASN A 275 -3.32 2.65 13.88
C ASN A 275 -2.82 3.55 15.03
N LYS A 276 -3.77 4.23 15.67
CA LYS A 276 -3.51 5.19 16.75
C LYS A 276 -2.94 4.58 18.01
N SER A 277 -3.19 3.29 18.27
CA SER A 277 -2.60 2.60 19.41
C SER A 277 -1.09 2.40 19.23
N VAL A 278 -0.66 2.06 18.01
CA VAL A 278 0.76 1.92 17.67
C VAL A 278 1.45 3.30 17.67
N GLU A 279 0.80 4.33 17.13
CA GLU A 279 1.31 5.72 17.20
C GLU A 279 1.45 6.21 18.66
N ALA A 280 0.45 5.94 19.51
CA ALA A 280 0.50 6.29 20.93
C ALA A 280 1.62 5.55 21.67
N TRP A 281 1.79 4.24 21.40
CA TRP A 281 2.92 3.46 21.93
C TRP A 281 4.27 4.08 21.52
N ALA A 282 4.40 4.48 20.25
CA ALA A 282 5.63 5.09 19.75
C ALA A 282 5.92 6.44 20.43
N ILE A 283 4.90 7.29 20.62
CA ILE A 283 5.02 8.58 21.30
C ILE A 283 5.43 8.42 22.78
N ASP A 284 5.00 7.35 23.43
CA ASP A 284 5.33 7.08 24.83
C ASP A 284 6.73 6.45 24.97
N ARG A 285 7.00 5.37 24.23
CA ARG A 285 8.22 4.56 24.40
C ARG A 285 9.43 5.12 23.67
N LEU A 286 9.23 5.86 22.57
CA LEU A 286 10.32 6.38 21.73
C LEU A 286 10.75 7.80 22.07
N ARG A 287 10.44 8.27 23.28
CA ARG A 287 10.91 9.57 23.78
C ARG A 287 12.42 9.58 23.96
N VAL A 288 13.03 10.62 23.44
CA VAL A 288 14.45 10.95 23.60
C VAL A 288 14.54 12.26 24.37
N GLN A 289 15.36 12.27 25.41
CA GLN A 289 15.72 13.48 26.14
C GLN A 289 17.00 14.06 25.52
N TYR A 290 16.96 15.34 25.16
CA TYR A 290 18.09 16.07 24.60
C TYR A 290 18.17 17.44 25.28
N TYR A 291 19.12 17.57 26.21
CA TYR A 291 19.21 18.68 27.16
C TYR A 291 17.86 18.92 27.87
N VAL A 292 17.19 20.03 27.57
CA VAL A 292 15.90 20.45 28.15
C VAL A 292 14.69 20.00 27.31
N PHE A 293 14.93 19.46 26.10
CA PHE A 293 13.87 19.02 25.21
C PHE A 293 13.59 17.53 25.39
N THR A 294 12.32 17.15 25.32
CA THR A 294 11.89 15.76 25.19
C THR A 294 11.02 15.64 23.96
N TYR A 295 11.34 14.72 23.05
CA TYR A 295 10.61 14.53 21.81
C TYR A 295 10.60 13.05 21.40
N PRO A 296 9.55 12.58 20.71
CA PRO A 296 9.52 11.23 20.16
C PRO A 296 10.41 11.13 18.91
N SER A 297 11.19 10.06 18.81
CA SER A 297 12.03 9.80 17.64
C SER A 297 12.11 8.31 17.30
N LEU A 298 11.77 7.96 16.06
CA LEU A 298 11.93 6.59 15.56
C LEU A 298 13.38 6.11 15.60
N LEU A 299 14.35 7.03 15.61
CA LEU A 299 15.77 6.68 15.70
C LEU A 299 16.15 6.04 17.03
N LYS A 300 15.30 6.14 18.06
CA LYS A 300 15.51 5.37 19.30
C LYS A 300 15.44 3.86 19.09
N LEU A 301 14.74 3.40 18.04
CA LEU A 301 14.70 1.99 17.66
C LEU A 301 16.04 1.50 17.10
N HIS A 302 16.85 2.40 16.56
CA HIS A 302 18.14 2.05 15.96
C HIS A 302 19.10 1.55 17.05
N GLY A 303 19.39 0.25 17.03
CA GLY A 303 20.27 -0.41 18.00
C GLY A 303 19.59 -0.87 19.29
N ASP A 304 18.27 -0.71 19.43
CA ASP A 304 17.50 -1.18 20.60
C ASP A 304 16.64 -2.40 20.26
N ALA A 305 17.21 -3.59 20.45
CA ALA A 305 16.53 -4.86 20.18
C ALA A 305 15.32 -5.11 21.08
N SER A 306 15.23 -4.49 22.27
CA SER A 306 14.09 -4.67 23.18
C SER A 306 12.88 -3.89 22.67
N LEU A 307 13.09 -2.63 22.26
CA LEU A 307 12.03 -1.82 21.66
C LEU A 307 11.57 -2.40 20.32
N LEU A 308 12.48 -2.93 19.50
CA LEU A 308 12.13 -3.59 18.24
C LEU A 308 11.25 -4.83 18.46
N ARG A 309 11.51 -5.66 19.48
CA ARG A 309 10.63 -6.80 19.82
C ARG A 309 9.23 -6.37 20.25
N GLN A 310 9.14 -5.31 21.04
CA GLN A 310 7.84 -4.77 21.45
C GLN A 310 7.08 -4.25 20.24
N LEU A 311 7.76 -3.55 19.33
CA LEU A 311 7.16 -3.05 18.10
C LEU A 311 6.73 -4.18 17.15
N ASP A 312 7.50 -5.27 17.05
CA ASP A 312 7.15 -6.43 16.21
C ASP A 312 5.78 -7.01 16.56
N GLY A 313 5.45 -7.08 17.87
CA GLY A 313 4.15 -7.54 18.35
C GLY A 313 2.98 -6.58 18.11
N LEU A 314 3.27 -5.33 17.72
CA LEU A 314 2.26 -4.28 17.50
C LEU A 314 1.98 -4.00 16.01
N LEU A 315 2.94 -4.29 15.13
CA LEU A 315 2.80 -4.04 13.70
C LEU A 315 2.07 -5.21 13.00
N ASP A 316 0.74 -5.23 13.09
CA ASP A 316 -0.12 -6.23 12.47
C ASP A 316 -0.19 -6.11 10.93
N ASN A 317 -0.98 -6.97 10.27
CA ASN A 317 -1.20 -6.90 8.84
C ASN A 317 -2.31 -5.90 8.51
N GLU A 318 -1.98 -4.61 8.42
CA GLU A 318 -2.98 -3.52 8.37
C GLU A 318 -2.73 -2.50 7.25
N ALA A 319 -1.67 -2.62 6.48
CA ALA A 319 -1.28 -1.69 5.42
C ALA A 319 -0.65 -2.43 4.23
N LEU A 320 -0.78 -1.83 3.05
CA LEU A 320 -0.06 -2.22 1.84
C LEU A 320 1.28 -1.49 1.85
N LEU A 321 2.38 -2.25 1.82
CA LEU A 321 3.72 -1.72 1.94
C LEU A 321 4.47 -1.70 0.61
N GLN A 322 4.18 -2.67 -0.26
CA GLN A 322 4.77 -2.78 -1.59
C GLN A 322 3.73 -3.30 -2.58
N LEU A 323 3.79 -2.83 -3.82
CA LEU A 323 2.88 -3.25 -4.89
C LEU A 323 3.61 -3.18 -6.23
N GLU A 324 3.55 -4.27 -7.00
CA GLU A 324 4.00 -4.29 -8.40
C GLU A 324 2.79 -4.57 -9.29
N LEU A 325 2.47 -3.61 -10.15
CA LEU A 325 1.45 -3.74 -11.17
C LEU A 325 2.09 -3.88 -12.55
N ARG A 326 1.69 -4.90 -13.30
CA ARG A 326 2.14 -5.13 -14.68
C ARG A 326 0.99 -4.99 -15.65
N THR A 327 1.27 -4.54 -16.86
CA THR A 327 0.25 -4.32 -17.89
C THR A 327 -0.45 -5.63 -18.25
N LEU A 328 -1.71 -5.55 -18.68
CA LEU A 328 -2.42 -6.68 -19.28
C LEU A 328 -1.96 -6.97 -20.72
N ALA A 329 -0.88 -6.37 -21.20
CA ALA A 329 -0.34 -6.59 -22.53
C ALA A 329 -0.07 -8.08 -22.86
N PRO A 330 0.39 -8.94 -21.93
CA PRO A 330 0.58 -10.36 -22.19
C PRO A 330 -0.69 -11.12 -22.60
N LEU A 331 -1.88 -10.56 -22.34
CA LEU A 331 -3.15 -11.16 -22.76
C LEU A 331 -3.32 -11.15 -24.29
N PHE A 332 -2.69 -10.21 -24.99
CA PHE A 332 -2.77 -10.08 -26.44
C PHE A 332 -1.71 -10.98 -27.09
N LYS A 333 -2.16 -12.06 -27.74
CA LYS A 333 -1.27 -13.00 -28.45
C LYS A 333 -0.72 -12.41 -29.75
N ASP A 334 -1.52 -11.60 -30.43
CA ASP A 334 -1.11 -10.86 -31.61
C ASP A 334 -0.16 -9.72 -31.23
N SER A 335 1.01 -9.67 -31.87
CA SER A 335 2.07 -8.73 -31.52
C SER A 335 1.72 -7.28 -31.87
N GLU A 336 1.02 -7.06 -32.98
CA GLU A 336 0.64 -5.69 -33.40
C GLU A 336 -0.43 -5.12 -32.46
N ARG A 337 -1.44 -5.91 -32.11
CA ARG A 337 -2.45 -5.55 -31.13
C ARG A 337 -1.86 -5.32 -29.74
N ARG A 338 -0.91 -6.17 -29.32
CA ARG A 338 -0.16 -5.98 -28.08
C ARG A 338 0.58 -4.64 -28.07
N HIS A 339 1.26 -4.31 -29.16
CA HIS A 339 1.97 -3.04 -29.30
C HIS A 339 0.99 -1.86 -29.27
N TRP A 340 -0.12 -1.95 -29.99
CA TRP A 340 -1.16 -0.91 -30.00
C TRP A 340 -1.76 -0.67 -28.61
N PHE A 341 -2.04 -1.73 -27.85
CA PHE A 341 -2.51 -1.63 -26.47
C PHE A 341 -1.51 -0.89 -25.57
N LEU A 342 -0.22 -1.23 -25.68
CA LEU A 342 0.86 -0.59 -24.93
C LEU A 342 1.02 0.88 -25.32
N GLU A 343 0.99 1.20 -26.61
CA GLU A 343 1.08 2.58 -27.10
C GLU A 343 -0.07 3.44 -26.57
N ALA A 344 -1.30 2.91 -26.59
CA ALA A 344 -2.46 3.59 -26.02
C ALA A 344 -2.26 3.86 -24.52
N ILE A 345 -1.82 2.86 -23.74
CA ILE A 345 -1.52 3.02 -22.31
C ILE A 345 -0.45 4.10 -22.07
N ASP A 346 0.66 4.05 -22.81
CA ASP A 346 1.77 4.99 -22.69
C ASP A 346 1.31 6.43 -22.96
N ASN A 347 0.48 6.62 -24.00
CA ASN A 347 -0.08 7.93 -24.35
C ASN A 347 -1.03 8.45 -23.26
N TYR A 348 -1.89 7.58 -22.71
CA TYR A 348 -2.78 7.96 -21.61
C TYR A 348 -2.00 8.33 -20.35
N PHE A 349 -0.99 7.56 -19.95
CA PHE A 349 -0.20 7.90 -18.76
C PHE A 349 0.55 9.23 -18.93
N LYS A 350 1.18 9.46 -20.08
CA LYS A 350 1.84 10.75 -20.36
C LYS A 350 0.86 11.92 -20.24
N LEU A 351 -0.36 11.78 -20.76
CA LEU A 351 -1.39 12.80 -20.66
C LEU A 351 -1.80 13.07 -19.21
N TRP A 352 -1.91 12.05 -18.38
CA TRP A 352 -2.28 12.19 -16.97
C TRP A 352 -1.13 12.76 -16.14
N GLU A 353 0.11 12.36 -16.41
CA GLU A 353 1.29 12.86 -15.71
C GLU A 353 1.57 14.35 -15.96
N VAL A 354 1.08 14.89 -17.08
CA VAL A 354 1.19 16.32 -17.42
C VAL A 354 0.01 17.14 -16.88
N ASN A 355 -1.20 16.58 -16.88
CA ASN A 355 -2.43 17.33 -16.57
C ASN A 355 -2.87 17.28 -15.10
N MET A 356 -2.49 16.23 -14.37
CA MET A 356 -2.60 16.13 -12.91
C MET A 356 -1.26 16.45 -12.28
#